data_AF-Q7PW64-F1
#
_entry.id   AF-Q7PW64-F1
#
_cell.length_a   1.000
_cell.length_b   1.000
_cell.length_c   1.000
_cell.angle_alpha   90.00
_cell.angle_beta   90.00
_cell.angle_gamma   90.00
#
_symmetry.space_group_name_H-M   'P 1'
#
loop_
_entity.id
_entity.type
_entity.pdbx_description
1 polymer ?
#
loop_
_entity_poly.entity_id
_entity_poly.type
_entity_poly.pdbx_seq_one_letter_code
_entity_poly.pdbx_strand_id
1 'polypeptide(L)'
;QKDNWLADWWLRCAYMEYRDPVIVYSSPGLVFPRASYKTLDEQLQYAAKMVSAALAYKMLIDGGKIKPEMMGKVPLDMSQYEKIFGTCRIPGKERDSVQYNPRSRHIVVACNNHYYRLPVFTAAGGIVSERQILAELKKIAAKEGNSRAAPLGILTANHRDSWAQAYETLMADATNRASVESIQQALFVLSIDRELPQKQGTDHIVTASDLLIHGGGSAANGGNRWYDKTIQLVVAPNGINGLTYEHSPAEGQPIAVMTDFLL
;
A
#
# COMPACT_ATOMS: atom_id res chain seq x y z
N GLN A 1 -31.10 -15.87 -3.60
CA GLN A 1 -31.25 -14.43 -3.28
C GLN A 1 -29.86 -13.90 -3.01
N LYS A 2 -29.43 -12.77 -3.59
CA LYS A 2 -28.12 -12.19 -3.25
C LYS A 2 -28.26 -11.41 -1.94
N ASP A 3 -27.27 -11.49 -1.05
CA ASP A 3 -27.26 -10.76 0.22
C ASP A 3 -27.23 -9.23 0.01
N ASN A 4 -26.60 -8.77 -1.08
CA ASN A 4 -26.67 -7.40 -1.59
C ASN A 4 -26.81 -7.43 -3.12
N TRP A 5 -27.90 -6.88 -3.65
CA TRP A 5 -28.19 -6.92 -5.09
C TRP A 5 -27.27 -6.04 -5.92
N LEU A 6 -26.70 -4.98 -5.32
CA LEU A 6 -25.90 -3.96 -6.01
C LEU A 6 -24.39 -4.24 -5.92
N ALA A 7 -23.92 -4.96 -4.89
CA ALA A 7 -22.50 -5.09 -4.57
C ALA A 7 -21.62 -5.53 -5.78
N ASP A 8 -22.02 -6.59 -6.48
CA ASP A 8 -21.26 -7.08 -7.65
C ASP A 8 -21.28 -6.09 -8.82
N TRP A 9 -22.42 -5.44 -9.06
CA TRP A 9 -22.56 -4.47 -10.14
C TRP A 9 -21.75 -3.21 -9.85
N TRP A 10 -21.81 -2.70 -8.62
CA TRP A 10 -21.00 -1.57 -8.19
C TRP A 10 -19.51 -1.86 -8.34
N LEU A 11 -19.02 -2.95 -7.76
CA LEU A 11 -17.60 -3.32 -7.83
C LEU A 11 -17.10 -3.44 -9.28
N ARG A 12 -17.92 -4.06 -10.15
CA ARG A 12 -17.58 -4.23 -11.56
C ARG A 12 -17.55 -2.90 -12.30
N CYS A 13 -18.67 -2.19 -12.31
CA CYS A 13 -18.84 -0.98 -13.13
C CYS A 13 -17.97 0.18 -12.64
N ALA A 14 -17.87 0.39 -11.32
CA ALA A 14 -17.14 1.54 -10.78
C ALA A 14 -15.62 1.33 -10.79
N TYR A 15 -15.13 0.09 -10.67
CA TYR A 15 -13.70 -0.16 -10.49
C TYR A 15 -13.12 -1.17 -11.48
N MET A 16 -13.64 -2.39 -11.55
CA MET A 16 -12.96 -3.47 -12.30
C MET A 16 -13.01 -3.27 -13.81
N GLU A 17 -14.08 -2.68 -14.31
CA GLU A 17 -14.29 -2.35 -15.74
C GLU A 17 -13.83 -0.91 -16.06
N TYR A 18 -13.47 -0.11 -15.05
CA TYR A 18 -12.86 1.20 -15.27
C TYR A 18 -11.39 1.04 -15.70
N ARG A 19 -11.05 1.58 -16.88
CA ARG A 19 -9.79 1.27 -17.59
C ARG A 19 -8.74 2.37 -17.54
N ASP A 20 -9.09 3.57 -17.09
CA ASP A 20 -8.08 4.60 -16.82
C ASP A 20 -7.10 4.15 -15.72
N PRO A 21 -5.89 4.71 -15.69
CA PRO A 21 -4.92 4.40 -14.65
C PRO A 21 -5.51 4.55 -13.24
N VAL A 22 -5.19 3.64 -12.32
CA VAL A 22 -5.70 3.77 -10.94
C VAL A 22 -5.10 4.98 -10.22
N ILE A 23 -3.85 5.33 -10.54
CA ILE A 23 -3.14 6.51 -10.03
C ILE A 23 -3.90 7.78 -10.44
N VAL A 24 -4.12 8.72 -9.51
CA VAL A 24 -4.91 9.97 -9.70
C VAL A 24 -6.41 9.77 -9.96
N TYR A 25 -6.80 8.87 -10.88
CA TYR A 25 -8.20 8.75 -11.32
C TYR A 25 -9.07 7.89 -10.40
N SER A 26 -8.46 7.02 -9.57
CA SER A 26 -9.21 6.10 -8.71
C SER A 26 -8.65 5.99 -7.29
N SER A 27 -7.33 5.76 -7.16
CA SER A 27 -6.65 5.53 -5.89
C SER A 27 -6.42 6.83 -5.13
N PRO A 28 -7.01 7.01 -3.94
CA PRO A 28 -6.79 8.21 -3.14
C PRO A 28 -5.43 8.17 -2.42
N GLY A 29 -4.94 9.35 -2.04
CA GLY A 29 -3.80 9.53 -1.14
C GLY A 29 -4.23 10.24 0.14
N LEU A 30 -3.69 9.82 1.29
CA LEU A 30 -3.93 10.44 2.60
C LEU A 30 -2.62 10.93 3.19
N VAL A 31 -2.53 12.23 3.47
CA VAL A 31 -1.39 12.88 4.13
C VAL A 31 -1.56 12.75 5.65
N PHE A 32 -0.54 12.21 6.32
CA PHE A 32 -0.49 12.15 7.79
C PHE A 32 0.11 13.43 8.38
N PRO A 33 -0.08 13.67 9.69
CA PRO A 33 0.65 14.73 10.39
C PRO A 33 2.16 14.62 10.13
N ARG A 34 2.77 15.77 9.82
CA ARG A 34 4.19 15.82 9.49
C ARG A 34 5.02 15.35 10.69
N ALA A 35 5.82 14.31 10.47
CA ALA A 35 6.71 13.80 11.49
C ALA A 35 7.96 14.68 11.64
N SER A 36 8.49 14.75 12.85
CA SER A 36 9.71 15.49 13.17
C SER A 36 10.90 14.55 13.28
N TYR A 37 11.51 14.19 12.16
CA TYR A 37 12.80 13.48 12.13
C TYR A 37 13.75 14.12 11.13
N LYS A 38 15.06 13.93 11.36
CA LYS A 38 16.15 14.57 10.60
C LYS A 38 17.12 13.57 10.00
N THR A 39 17.14 12.34 10.50
CA THR A 39 18.06 11.30 10.04
C THR A 39 17.32 10.14 9.41
N LEU A 40 18.01 9.38 8.56
CA LEU A 40 17.51 8.12 8.04
C LEU A 40 17.17 7.14 9.19
N ASP A 41 17.94 7.13 10.28
CA ASP A 41 17.68 6.25 11.42
C ASP A 41 16.31 6.53 12.04
N GLU A 42 16.00 7.81 12.27
CA GLU A 42 14.71 8.24 12.81
C GLU A 42 13.56 8.02 11.83
N GLN A 43 13.77 8.22 10.52
CA GLN A 43 12.80 7.86 9.47
C GLN A 43 12.45 6.37 9.53
N LEU A 44 13.46 5.50 9.66
CA LEU A 44 13.27 4.05 9.75
C LEU A 44 12.62 3.63 11.09
N GLN A 45 12.92 4.33 12.18
CA GLN A 45 12.22 4.14 13.46
C GLN A 45 10.72 4.47 13.33
N TYR A 46 10.39 5.60 12.68
CA TYR A 46 9.01 5.97 12.40
C TYR A 46 8.31 4.94 11.51
N ALA A 47 8.99 4.47 10.46
CA ALA A 47 8.49 3.40 9.60
C ALA A 47 8.22 2.10 10.37
N ALA A 48 9.13 1.69 11.24
CA ALA A 48 8.97 0.47 12.06
C ALA A 48 7.79 0.58 13.03
N LYS A 49 7.58 1.75 13.65
CA LYS A 49 6.40 2.03 14.48
C LYS A 49 5.10 1.93 13.67
N MET A 50 5.07 2.55 12.49
CA MET A 50 3.90 2.53 11.62
C MET A 50 3.57 1.10 11.16
N VAL A 51 4.56 0.30 10.77
CA VAL A 51 4.37 -1.12 10.45
C VAL A 51 3.84 -1.87 11.67
N SER A 52 4.42 -1.67 12.85
CA SER A 52 3.98 -2.33 14.09
C SER A 52 2.53 -2.01 14.43
N ALA A 53 2.12 -0.73 14.28
CA ALA A 53 0.74 -0.30 14.48
C ALA A 53 -0.21 -0.93 13.44
N ALA A 54 0.15 -0.95 12.16
CA ALA A 54 -0.65 -1.61 11.13
C ALA A 54 -0.83 -3.11 11.39
N LEU A 55 0.20 -3.80 11.88
CA LEU A 55 0.11 -5.21 12.26
C LEU A 55 -0.75 -5.42 13.51
N ALA A 56 -0.66 -4.54 14.50
CA ALA A 56 -1.55 -4.57 15.67
C ALA A 56 -3.02 -4.36 15.27
N TYR A 57 -3.28 -3.42 14.35
CA TYR A 57 -4.62 -3.20 13.80
C TYR A 57 -5.13 -4.43 13.05
N LYS A 58 -4.29 -5.06 12.22
CA LYS A 58 -4.60 -6.34 11.56
C LYS A 58 -4.98 -7.43 12.57
N MET A 59 -4.30 -7.52 13.71
CA MET A 59 -4.65 -8.49 14.76
C MET A 59 -6.00 -8.19 15.42
N LEU A 60 -6.42 -6.93 15.50
CA LEU A 60 -7.75 -6.57 15.96
C LEU A 60 -8.82 -7.02 14.94
N ILE A 61 -8.58 -6.83 13.65
CA ILE A 61 -9.48 -7.29 12.57
C ILE A 61 -9.60 -8.82 12.63
N ASP A 62 -8.47 -9.55 12.60
CA ASP A 62 -8.46 -11.02 12.59
C ASP A 62 -9.09 -11.63 13.85
N GLY A 63 -8.99 -10.93 14.98
CA GLY A 63 -9.58 -11.35 16.23
C GLY A 63 -11.05 -10.98 16.39
N GLY A 64 -11.67 -10.29 15.43
CA GLY A 64 -13.04 -9.77 15.55
C GLY A 64 -13.18 -8.73 16.67
N LYS A 65 -12.11 -7.98 16.97
CA LYS A 65 -12.02 -7.03 18.09
C LYS A 65 -12.21 -5.57 17.68
N ILE A 66 -12.39 -5.30 16.40
CA ILE A 66 -12.79 -3.96 15.93
C ILE A 66 -14.22 -3.71 16.41
N LYS A 67 -14.42 -2.59 17.10
CA LYS A 67 -15.76 -2.18 17.54
C LYS A 67 -16.61 -1.89 16.30
N PRO A 68 -17.86 -2.39 16.22
CA PRO A 68 -18.76 -2.01 15.14
C PRO A 68 -18.95 -0.49 15.10
N GLU A 69 -18.79 0.08 13.91
CA GLU A 69 -19.11 1.48 13.67
C GLU A 69 -20.63 1.69 13.76
N MET A 70 -21.06 2.86 14.23
CA MET A 70 -22.48 3.15 14.48
C MET A 70 -22.89 4.43 13.76
N MET A 71 -24.01 4.38 13.03
CA MET A 71 -24.73 5.57 12.57
C MET A 71 -25.87 5.85 13.55
N GLY A 72 -25.61 6.69 14.54
CA GLY A 72 -26.50 6.85 15.69
C GLY A 72 -26.57 5.55 16.52
N LYS A 73 -27.72 4.87 16.48
CA LYS A 73 -27.92 3.57 17.18
C LYS A 73 -27.86 2.36 16.24
N VAL A 74 -27.63 2.57 14.94
CA VAL A 74 -27.64 1.50 13.93
C VAL A 74 -26.21 1.05 13.65
N PRO A 75 -25.88 -0.25 13.82
CA PRO A 75 -24.56 -0.76 13.45
C PRO A 75 -24.36 -0.74 11.94
N LEU A 76 -23.16 -0.38 11.51
CA LEU A 76 -22.74 -0.37 10.12
C LEU A 76 -22.10 -1.70 9.72
N ASP A 77 -22.08 -1.97 8.42
CA ASP A 77 -21.38 -3.13 7.86
C ASP A 77 -19.86 -2.99 8.05
N MET A 78 -19.24 -4.03 8.61
CA MET A 78 -17.80 -4.08 8.88
C MET A 78 -17.03 -4.86 7.83
N SER A 79 -17.68 -5.40 6.78
CA SER A 79 -17.04 -6.28 5.79
C SER A 79 -15.88 -5.65 5.03
N GLN A 80 -15.84 -4.32 4.91
CA GLN A 80 -14.74 -3.61 4.25
C GLN A 80 -13.44 -3.65 5.06
N TYR A 81 -13.52 -3.65 6.39
CA TYR A 81 -12.34 -3.70 7.27
C TYR A 81 -11.54 -4.99 7.08
N GLU A 82 -12.22 -6.10 6.81
CA GLU A 82 -11.60 -7.40 6.55
C GLU A 82 -10.88 -7.47 5.18
N LYS A 83 -11.10 -6.48 4.31
CA LYS A 83 -10.60 -6.45 2.93
C LYS A 83 -9.42 -5.51 2.71
N ILE A 84 -9.04 -4.67 3.67
CA ILE A 84 -7.96 -3.69 3.45
C ILE A 84 -6.56 -4.32 3.44
N PHE A 85 -6.33 -5.41 4.20
CA PHE A 85 -5.05 -6.10 4.26
C PHE A 85 -5.03 -7.39 3.44
N GLY A 86 -3.89 -7.69 2.83
CA GLY A 86 -3.72 -8.91 2.03
C GLY A 86 -4.38 -8.83 0.66
N THR A 87 -4.86 -7.65 0.27
CA THR A 87 -5.67 -7.48 -0.94
C THR A 87 -4.87 -6.78 -2.03
N CYS A 88 -5.03 -7.23 -3.27
CA CYS A 88 -4.39 -6.64 -4.43
C CYS A 88 -5.35 -6.71 -5.62
N ARG A 89 -5.45 -5.62 -6.36
CA ARG A 89 -6.04 -5.64 -7.69
C ARG A 89 -5.11 -6.41 -8.64
N ILE A 90 -5.70 -7.13 -9.59
CA ILE A 90 -4.98 -7.93 -10.59
C ILE A 90 -5.44 -7.43 -11.96
N PRO A 91 -4.53 -6.94 -12.81
CA PRO A 91 -4.90 -6.44 -14.13
C PRO A 91 -5.40 -7.58 -15.02
N GLY A 92 -6.44 -7.30 -15.80
CA GLY A 92 -6.97 -8.23 -16.80
C GLY A 92 -7.33 -7.52 -18.09
N LYS A 93 -7.34 -8.25 -19.22
CA LYS A 93 -7.48 -7.68 -20.57
C LYS A 93 -8.76 -6.87 -20.78
N GLU A 94 -9.89 -7.37 -20.29
CA GLU A 94 -11.20 -6.69 -20.43
C GLU A 94 -11.67 -6.11 -19.09
N ARG A 95 -11.30 -6.79 -18.00
CA ARG A 95 -11.72 -6.45 -16.66
C ARG A 95 -10.67 -6.93 -15.68
N ASP A 96 -10.40 -6.09 -14.69
CA ASP A 96 -9.53 -6.45 -13.58
C ASP A 96 -10.25 -7.39 -12.59
N SER A 97 -9.50 -7.92 -11.64
CA SER A 97 -10.04 -8.68 -10.53
C SER A 97 -9.37 -8.28 -9.22
N VAL A 98 -9.88 -8.79 -8.11
CA VAL A 98 -9.29 -8.57 -6.79
C VAL A 98 -8.89 -9.92 -6.22
N GLN A 99 -7.65 -10.01 -5.74
CA GLN A 99 -7.14 -11.16 -5.02
C GLN A 99 -7.10 -10.85 -3.52
N TYR A 100 -7.62 -11.77 -2.70
CA TYR A 100 -7.65 -11.65 -1.24
C TYR A 100 -6.75 -12.69 -0.58
N ASN A 101 -5.78 -12.23 0.20
CA ASN A 101 -4.84 -13.06 0.96
C ASN A 101 -4.84 -12.67 2.44
N PRO A 102 -5.98 -12.76 3.15
CA PRO A 102 -6.10 -12.26 4.53
C PRO A 102 -5.19 -13.00 5.53
N ARG A 103 -4.76 -14.22 5.19
CA ARG A 103 -3.84 -15.04 6.01
C ARG A 103 -2.36 -14.83 5.69
N SER A 104 -2.03 -13.82 4.89
CA SER A 104 -0.64 -13.49 4.58
C SER A 104 0.16 -13.18 5.84
N ARG A 105 1.44 -13.54 5.83
CA ARG A 105 2.36 -13.43 6.98
C ARG A 105 3.58 -12.56 6.69
N HIS A 106 3.54 -11.81 5.60
CA HIS A 106 4.61 -10.91 5.19
C HIS A 106 4.06 -9.58 4.69
N ILE A 107 4.89 -8.56 4.75
CA ILE A 107 4.72 -7.31 4.01
C ILE A 107 5.74 -7.28 2.87
N VAL A 108 5.61 -6.30 1.98
CA VAL A 108 6.69 -5.95 1.06
C VAL A 108 7.21 -4.55 1.38
N VAL A 109 8.53 -4.41 1.43
CA VAL A 109 9.19 -3.11 1.58
C VAL A 109 9.74 -2.70 0.22
N ALA A 110 9.26 -1.56 -0.31
CA ALA A 110 9.80 -0.90 -1.48
C ALA A 110 10.83 0.15 -1.06
N CYS A 111 12.08 -0.01 -1.52
CA CYS A 111 13.15 0.95 -1.27
C CYS A 111 13.94 1.14 -2.57
N ASN A 112 13.98 2.37 -3.09
CA ASN A 112 14.68 2.70 -4.32
C ASN A 112 14.30 1.84 -5.54
N ASN A 113 13.01 1.49 -5.67
CA ASN A 113 12.45 0.57 -6.67
C ASN A 113 12.81 -0.92 -6.46
N HIS A 114 13.51 -1.28 -5.39
CA HIS A 114 13.72 -2.67 -4.98
C HIS A 114 12.60 -3.12 -4.06
N TYR A 115 12.13 -4.36 -4.22
CA TYR A 115 11.05 -4.94 -3.42
C TYR A 115 11.57 -6.07 -2.55
N TYR A 116 11.29 -5.99 -1.25
CA TYR A 116 11.76 -6.92 -0.24
C TYR A 116 10.60 -7.59 0.47
N ARG A 117 10.55 -8.92 0.38
CA ARG A 117 9.61 -9.71 1.19
C ARG A 117 10.09 -9.73 2.64
N LEU A 118 9.29 -9.17 3.54
CA LEU A 118 9.59 -9.13 4.98
C LEU A 118 8.56 -9.96 5.76
N PRO A 119 8.93 -11.13 6.30
CA PRO A 119 8.07 -11.87 7.22
C PRO A 119 7.81 -11.06 8.49
N VAL A 120 6.55 -10.97 8.90
CA VAL A 120 6.12 -10.13 10.05
C VAL A 120 5.39 -10.91 11.15
N PHE A 121 5.38 -12.24 11.05
CA PHE A 121 4.86 -13.12 12.08
C PHE A 121 5.93 -14.11 12.52
N THR A 122 6.03 -14.32 13.83
CA THR A 122 6.85 -15.36 14.46
C THR A 122 6.27 -16.74 14.20
N ALA A 123 7.07 -17.80 14.33
CA ALA A 123 6.59 -19.18 14.18
C ALA A 123 5.41 -19.51 15.14
N ALA A 124 5.39 -18.90 16.33
CA ALA A 124 4.32 -19.04 17.32
C ALA A 124 3.01 -18.30 16.97
N GLY A 125 2.96 -17.57 15.85
CA GLY A 125 1.75 -16.90 15.36
C GLY A 125 1.56 -15.46 15.84
N GLY A 126 2.39 -14.98 16.77
CA GLY A 126 2.43 -13.55 17.14
C GLY A 126 3.16 -12.68 16.12
N ILE A 127 2.87 -11.39 16.09
CA ILE A 127 3.59 -10.41 15.26
C ILE A 127 5.04 -10.22 15.75
N VAL A 128 5.95 -9.91 14.84
CA VAL A 128 7.35 -9.59 15.21
C VAL A 128 7.43 -8.26 15.98
N SER A 129 8.46 -8.09 16.81
CA SER A 129 8.65 -6.84 17.56
C SER A 129 9.08 -5.67 16.67
N GLU A 130 8.71 -4.44 17.05
CA GLU A 130 9.16 -3.22 16.37
C GLU A 130 10.68 -3.18 16.18
N ARG A 131 11.45 -3.63 17.18
CA ARG A 131 12.91 -3.71 17.11
C ARG A 131 13.40 -4.64 16.00
N GLN A 132 12.73 -5.77 15.78
CA GLN A 132 13.06 -6.69 14.69
C GLN A 132 12.72 -6.08 13.34
N ILE A 133 11.56 -5.41 13.22
CA ILE A 133 11.16 -4.70 12.00
C ILE A 133 12.21 -3.64 11.67
N LEU A 134 12.54 -2.78 12.63
CA LEU A 134 13.56 -1.74 12.47
C LEU A 134 14.91 -2.31 12.02
N ALA A 135 15.34 -3.43 12.59
CA ALA A 135 16.60 -4.08 12.20
C ALA A 135 16.59 -4.51 10.72
N GLU A 136 15.47 -5.07 10.24
CA GLU A 136 15.34 -5.44 8.83
C GLU A 136 15.23 -4.22 7.90
N LEU A 137 14.49 -3.18 8.30
CA LEU A 137 14.43 -1.93 7.53
C LEU A 137 15.81 -1.27 7.39
N LYS A 138 16.62 -1.25 8.46
CA LYS A 138 18.01 -0.76 8.42
C LYS A 138 18.88 -1.59 7.47
N LYS A 139 18.75 -2.92 7.47
CA LYS A 139 19.48 -3.79 6.52
C LYS A 139 19.11 -3.48 5.08
N ILE A 140 17.81 -3.33 4.77
CA ILE A 140 17.32 -3.00 3.43
C ILE A 140 17.87 -1.64 2.97
N ALA A 141 17.71 -0.60 3.82
CA ALA A 141 18.17 0.75 3.49
C ALA A 141 19.69 0.82 3.31
N ALA A 142 20.47 0.13 4.15
CA ALA A 142 21.92 0.08 4.04
C ALA A 142 22.40 -0.68 2.80
N LYS A 143 21.70 -1.76 2.41
CA LYS A 143 22.03 -2.56 1.24
C LYS A 143 21.87 -1.76 -0.05
N GLU A 144 20.77 -1.02 -0.19
CA GLU A 144 20.50 -0.27 -1.43
C GLU A 144 21.21 1.08 -1.46
N GLY A 145 21.38 1.75 -0.32
CA GLY A 145 21.98 3.08 -0.24
C GLY A 145 21.33 4.05 -1.25
N ASN A 146 22.10 4.49 -2.23
CA ASN A 146 21.64 5.36 -3.32
C ASN A 146 21.41 4.64 -4.66
N SER A 147 21.63 3.33 -4.75
CA SER A 147 21.35 2.52 -5.94
C SER A 147 19.85 2.46 -6.21
N ARG A 148 19.45 2.44 -7.49
CA ARG A 148 18.05 2.29 -7.91
C ARG A 148 17.91 1.15 -8.91
N ALA A 149 16.95 0.26 -8.66
CA ALA A 149 16.53 -0.72 -9.64
C ALA A 149 15.74 -0.07 -10.78
N ALA A 150 15.58 -0.83 -11.87
CA ALA A 150 14.58 -0.53 -12.88
C ALA A 150 13.20 -0.35 -12.20
N PRO A 151 12.45 0.72 -12.52
CA PRO A 151 11.23 1.08 -11.79
C PRO A 151 10.04 0.19 -12.18
N LEU A 152 10.11 -1.13 -11.97
CA LEU A 152 9.07 -2.07 -12.39
C LEU A 152 7.68 -1.72 -11.85
N GLY A 153 7.59 -1.18 -10.64
CA GLY A 153 6.35 -0.70 -10.05
C GLY A 153 5.62 0.34 -10.87
N ILE A 154 6.33 1.14 -11.68
CA ILE A 154 5.72 2.19 -12.49
C ILE A 154 4.78 1.63 -13.56
N LEU A 155 4.96 0.36 -13.94
CA LEU A 155 4.05 -0.30 -14.90
C LEU A 155 2.61 -0.35 -14.37
N THR A 156 2.42 -0.45 -13.05
CA THR A 156 1.11 -0.44 -12.40
C THR A 156 0.41 0.92 -12.46
N ALA A 157 1.12 1.98 -12.84
CA ALA A 157 0.59 3.34 -13.02
C ALA A 157 0.02 3.60 -14.42
N ASN A 158 0.07 2.62 -15.33
CA ASN A 158 -0.37 2.81 -16.71
C ASN A 158 -1.89 2.58 -16.85
N HIS A 159 -2.44 2.90 -18.03
CA HIS A 159 -3.80 2.52 -18.42
C HIS A 159 -3.98 1.00 -18.23
N ARG A 160 -5.14 0.56 -17.75
CA ARG A 160 -5.34 -0.81 -17.28
C ARG A 160 -5.14 -1.85 -18.38
N ASP A 161 -5.50 -1.54 -19.63
CA ASP A 161 -5.25 -2.43 -20.77
C ASP A 161 -3.77 -2.57 -21.10
N SER A 162 -3.03 -1.45 -21.08
CA SER A 162 -1.58 -1.44 -21.30
C SER A 162 -0.87 -2.18 -20.16
N TRP A 163 -1.33 -2.00 -18.93
CA TRP A 163 -0.80 -2.72 -17.78
C TRP A 163 -1.13 -4.21 -17.85
N ALA A 164 -2.34 -4.61 -18.25
CA ALA A 164 -2.69 -6.02 -18.43
C ALA A 164 -1.77 -6.73 -19.43
N GLN A 165 -1.48 -6.11 -20.58
CA GLN A 165 -0.55 -6.67 -21.57
C GLN A 165 0.90 -6.77 -21.03
N ALA A 166 1.38 -5.71 -20.36
CA ALA A 166 2.71 -5.72 -19.75
C ALA A 166 2.81 -6.72 -18.60
N TYR A 167 1.74 -6.90 -17.83
CA TYR A 167 1.64 -7.87 -16.75
C TYR A 167 1.73 -9.31 -17.29
N GLU A 168 1.02 -9.65 -18.36
CA GLU A 168 1.14 -10.97 -19.00
C GLU A 168 2.58 -11.28 -19.42
N THR A 169 3.27 -10.29 -20.00
CA THR A 169 4.68 -10.41 -20.38
C THR A 169 5.59 -10.57 -19.16
N LEU A 170 5.36 -9.76 -18.12
CA LEU A 170 6.12 -9.80 -16.87
C LEU A 170 5.97 -11.17 -16.18
N MET A 171 4.76 -11.70 -16.15
CA MET A 171 4.41 -12.97 -15.52
C MET A 171 4.87 -14.19 -16.32
N ALA A 172 5.41 -14.05 -17.53
CA ALA A 172 5.91 -15.18 -18.33
C ALA A 172 7.21 -15.77 -17.73
N ASP A 173 8.07 -14.93 -17.16
CA ASP A 173 9.28 -15.36 -16.46
C ASP A 173 8.96 -15.85 -15.03
N ALA A 174 9.55 -16.98 -14.63
CA ALA A 174 9.24 -17.61 -13.35
C ALA A 174 9.73 -16.78 -12.14
N THR A 175 10.85 -16.06 -12.27
CA THR A 175 11.42 -15.24 -11.21
C THR A 175 10.57 -13.98 -11.00
N ASN A 176 10.17 -13.33 -12.09
CA ASN A 176 9.26 -12.20 -12.07
C ASN A 176 7.91 -12.61 -11.49
N ARG A 177 7.35 -13.74 -11.94
CA ARG A 177 6.09 -14.30 -11.43
C ARG A 177 6.14 -14.48 -9.91
N ALA A 178 7.14 -15.17 -9.39
CA ALA A 178 7.29 -15.39 -7.95
C ALA A 178 7.43 -14.07 -7.17
N SER A 179 8.14 -13.09 -7.74
CA SER A 179 8.32 -11.78 -7.13
C SER A 179 7.00 -10.99 -7.08
N VAL A 180 6.25 -10.97 -8.18
CA VAL A 180 4.96 -10.27 -8.28
C VAL A 180 3.90 -10.94 -7.42
N GLU A 181 3.81 -12.26 -7.40
CA GLU A 181 2.92 -13.00 -6.50
C GLU A 181 3.23 -12.69 -5.02
N SER A 182 4.52 -12.56 -4.66
CA SER A 182 4.90 -12.14 -3.31
C SER A 182 4.40 -10.72 -2.99
N ILE A 183 4.36 -9.79 -3.94
CA ILE A 183 3.80 -8.44 -3.75
C ILE A 183 2.27 -8.50 -3.61
N GLN A 184 1.60 -9.22 -4.50
CA GLN A 184 0.14 -9.36 -4.49
C GLN A 184 -0.35 -9.97 -3.18
N GLN A 185 0.33 -11.01 -2.70
CA GLN A 185 0.00 -11.71 -1.47
C GLN A 185 0.39 -10.96 -0.20
N ALA A 186 1.22 -9.91 -0.25
CA ALA A 186 1.65 -9.18 0.95
C ALA A 186 0.46 -8.58 1.72
N LEU A 187 0.57 -8.40 3.03
CA LEU A 187 -0.47 -7.70 3.79
C LEU A 187 -0.65 -6.25 3.32
N PHE A 188 0.47 -5.55 3.11
CA PHE A 188 0.55 -4.20 2.57
C PHE A 188 1.97 -3.96 2.04
N VAL A 189 2.17 -2.83 1.37
CA VAL A 189 3.50 -2.36 0.96
C VAL A 189 3.92 -1.19 1.85
N LEU A 190 5.18 -1.17 2.28
CA LEU A 190 5.83 -0.01 2.89
C LEU A 190 6.82 0.57 1.87
N SER A 191 6.65 1.82 1.46
CA SER A 191 7.57 2.55 0.60
C SER A 191 8.46 3.48 1.43
N ILE A 192 9.75 3.16 1.49
CA ILE A 192 10.78 4.04 2.02
C ILE A 192 11.25 4.93 0.88
N ASP A 193 10.77 6.18 0.89
CA ASP A 193 10.95 7.11 -0.21
C ASP A 193 12.18 7.98 -0.06
N ARG A 194 12.63 8.51 -1.20
CA ARG A 194 13.60 9.61 -1.24
C ARG A 194 12.88 10.95 -1.21
N GLU A 195 13.63 11.99 -0.90
CA GLU A 195 13.12 13.35 -1.02
C GLU A 195 12.76 13.67 -2.48
N LEU A 196 11.60 14.29 -2.68
CA LEU A 196 11.23 14.82 -4.00
C LEU A 196 12.08 16.07 -4.29
N PRO A 197 12.50 16.29 -5.56
CA PRO A 197 13.10 17.55 -5.95
C PRO A 197 12.16 18.72 -5.62
N GLN A 198 12.56 19.60 -4.71
CA GLN A 198 11.74 20.75 -4.36
C GLN A 198 11.88 21.86 -5.40
N LYS A 199 10.76 22.32 -5.96
CA LYS A 199 10.72 23.57 -6.72
C LYS A 199 10.52 24.73 -5.74
N GLN A 200 11.31 25.78 -5.89
CA GLN A 200 11.24 26.96 -5.03
C GLN A 200 9.82 27.55 -5.04
N GLY A 201 9.27 27.82 -3.85
CA GLY A 201 7.90 28.36 -3.69
C GLY A 201 6.78 27.32 -3.72
N THR A 202 7.08 26.03 -3.83
CA THR A 202 6.04 24.97 -3.79
C THR A 202 5.53 24.78 -2.36
N ASP A 203 4.21 24.76 -2.21
CA ASP A 203 3.57 24.45 -0.94
C ASP A 203 3.90 23.00 -0.51
N HIS A 204 4.15 22.81 0.79
CA HIS A 204 4.33 21.49 1.39
C HIS A 204 3.14 20.55 1.15
N ILE A 205 1.91 21.07 1.06
CA ILE A 205 0.71 20.28 0.77
C ILE A 205 0.73 19.73 -0.66
N VAL A 206 1.19 20.54 -1.62
CA VAL A 206 1.35 20.10 -3.01
C VAL A 206 2.42 19.01 -3.09
N THR A 207 3.55 19.21 -2.42
CA THR A 207 4.62 18.20 -2.36
C THR A 207 4.13 16.89 -1.73
N ALA A 208 3.31 16.97 -0.68
CA ALA A 208 2.73 15.79 -0.04
C ALA A 208 1.73 15.06 -0.94
N SER A 209 0.90 15.82 -1.66
CA SER A 209 -0.06 15.28 -2.63
C SER A 209 0.67 14.57 -3.77
N ASP A 210 1.71 15.20 -4.34
CA ASP A 210 2.52 14.61 -5.41
C ASP A 210 3.19 13.31 -4.98
N LEU A 211 3.69 13.26 -3.75
CA LEU A 211 4.35 12.09 -3.19
C LEU A 211 3.37 10.93 -2.98
N LEU A 212 2.23 11.22 -2.36
CA LEU A 212 1.32 10.18 -1.89
C LEU A 212 0.40 9.69 -2.99
N ILE A 213 -0.04 10.54 -3.92
CA ILE A 213 -0.92 10.12 -5.01
C ILE A 213 -0.14 9.41 -6.12
N HIS A 214 1.04 9.93 -6.50
CA HIS A 214 1.74 9.45 -7.70
C HIS A 214 3.28 9.37 -7.59
N GLY A 215 3.83 9.56 -6.38
CA GLY A 215 5.27 9.47 -6.13
C GLY A 215 6.14 10.51 -6.85
N GLY A 216 5.57 11.61 -7.35
CA GLY A 216 6.33 12.67 -8.05
C GLY A 216 6.94 12.27 -9.40
N GLY A 217 6.48 11.18 -10.03
CA GLY A 217 6.87 10.79 -11.40
C GLY A 217 8.02 9.77 -11.49
N SER A 218 8.39 9.43 -12.74
CA SER A 218 9.30 8.30 -13.05
C SER A 218 10.73 8.50 -12.55
N ALA A 219 11.23 9.74 -12.57
CA ALA A 219 12.55 10.10 -12.06
C ALA A 219 12.58 10.17 -10.52
N ALA A 220 11.43 10.22 -9.85
CA ALA A 220 11.31 10.34 -8.40
C ALA A 220 10.83 9.01 -7.79
N ASN A 221 9.78 9.00 -6.96
CA ASN A 221 9.29 7.83 -6.24
C ASN A 221 8.14 7.09 -6.96
N GLY A 222 7.75 7.49 -8.18
CA GLY A 222 6.62 6.88 -8.91
C GLY A 222 6.82 5.40 -9.23
N GLY A 223 8.08 4.94 -9.31
CA GLY A 223 8.45 3.53 -9.45
C GLY A 223 8.67 2.80 -8.12
N ASN A 224 8.68 3.49 -6.98
CA ASN A 224 8.84 2.93 -5.63
C ASN A 224 7.47 2.60 -5.01
N ARG A 225 6.55 2.09 -5.84
CA ARG A 225 5.13 1.84 -5.56
C ARG A 225 4.69 0.55 -6.23
N TRP A 226 3.54 0.04 -5.82
CA TRP A 226 2.78 -0.98 -6.54
C TRP A 226 1.31 -0.61 -6.45
N TYR A 227 0.81 0.17 -7.40
CA TYR A 227 -0.50 0.85 -7.33
C TYR A 227 -1.69 -0.10 -7.32
N ASP A 228 -1.49 -1.35 -7.71
CA ASP A 228 -2.49 -2.40 -7.55
C ASP A 228 -2.69 -2.84 -6.07
N LYS A 229 -1.73 -2.54 -5.19
CA LYS A 229 -1.79 -2.97 -3.80
C LYS A 229 -2.77 -2.10 -3.03
N THR A 230 -3.69 -2.74 -2.30
CA THR A 230 -4.74 -2.05 -1.55
C THR A 230 -4.19 -1.07 -0.54
N ILE A 231 -3.19 -1.42 0.26
CA ILE A 231 -2.56 -0.47 1.20
C ILE A 231 -1.09 -0.31 0.88
N GLN A 232 -0.68 0.94 0.67
CA GLN A 232 0.71 1.34 0.53
C GLN A 232 1.02 2.47 1.52
N LEU A 233 1.78 2.16 2.56
CA LEU A 233 2.27 3.13 3.54
C LEU A 233 3.53 3.79 2.99
N VAL A 234 3.66 5.09 3.12
CA VAL A 234 4.77 5.87 2.55
C VAL A 234 5.47 6.66 3.65
N VAL A 235 6.81 6.58 3.67
CA VAL A 235 7.65 7.35 4.59
C VAL A 235 8.76 8.09 3.85
N ALA A 236 8.76 9.42 3.88
CA ALA A 236 9.77 10.26 3.21
C ALA A 236 10.70 10.97 4.21
N PRO A 237 11.95 11.29 3.83
CA PRO A 237 12.96 11.84 4.75
C PRO A 237 12.62 13.24 5.29
N ASN A 238 11.75 13.99 4.63
CA ASN A 238 11.35 15.34 5.02
C ASN A 238 10.18 15.40 6.03
N GLY A 239 9.76 14.24 6.55
CA GLY A 239 8.66 14.09 7.51
C GLY A 239 7.28 14.01 6.86
N ILE A 240 7.18 14.06 5.53
CA ILE A 240 5.93 13.79 4.81
C ILE A 240 5.69 12.29 4.80
N ASN A 241 4.58 11.88 5.41
CA ASN A 241 4.18 10.49 5.54
C ASN A 241 2.72 10.35 5.19
N GLY A 242 2.30 9.14 4.90
CA GLY A 242 0.91 8.89 4.59
C GLY A 242 0.68 7.53 3.98
N LEU A 243 -0.40 7.44 3.22
CA LEU A 243 -0.70 6.25 2.45
C LEU A 243 -1.30 6.61 1.09
N THR A 244 -1.27 5.64 0.19
CA THR A 244 -2.20 5.56 -0.93
C THR A 244 -2.86 4.20 -0.92
N TYR A 245 -4.11 4.15 -1.35
CA TYR A 245 -4.87 2.91 -1.36
C TYR A 245 -5.62 2.68 -2.67
N GLU A 246 -5.66 1.42 -3.09
CA GLU A 246 -6.49 0.99 -4.21
C GLU A 246 -7.95 0.91 -3.74
N HIS A 247 -8.85 1.59 -4.45
CA HIS A 247 -10.16 1.96 -3.94
C HIS A 247 -11.17 0.80 -3.93
N SER A 248 -11.02 -0.19 -4.82
CA SER A 248 -12.04 -1.22 -5.03
C SER A 248 -12.47 -2.04 -3.80
N PRO A 249 -11.61 -2.36 -2.80
CA PRO A 249 -11.99 -3.23 -1.70
C PRO A 249 -12.67 -2.51 -0.54
N ALA A 250 -12.48 -1.20 -0.40
CA ALA A 250 -12.96 -0.41 0.73
C ALA A 250 -13.09 1.07 0.39
N GLU A 251 -14.08 1.71 1.02
CA GLU A 251 -14.29 3.16 0.99
C GLU A 251 -13.37 3.88 1.98
N GLY A 252 -13.45 5.21 2.03
CA GLY A 252 -12.60 6.03 2.89
C GLY A 252 -12.76 5.77 4.40
N GLN A 253 -13.92 5.34 4.89
CA GLN A 253 -14.16 5.19 6.35
C GLN A 253 -13.26 4.13 7.01
N PRO A 254 -13.18 2.86 6.52
CA PRO A 254 -12.20 1.90 7.04
C PRO A 254 -10.75 2.40 7.01
N ILE A 255 -10.39 3.16 5.97
CA ILE A 255 -9.03 3.71 5.81
C ILE A 255 -8.76 4.83 6.82
N ALA A 256 -9.75 5.69 7.09
CA ALA A 256 -9.66 6.74 8.08
C ALA A 256 -9.53 6.17 9.50
N VAL A 257 -10.37 5.18 9.86
CA VAL A 257 -10.30 4.52 11.17
C VAL A 257 -8.98 3.77 11.37
N MET A 258 -8.47 3.11 10.32
CA MET A 258 -7.12 2.54 10.35
C MET A 258 -6.07 3.64 10.58
N THR A 259 -6.17 4.75 9.85
CA THR A 259 -5.23 5.88 9.97
C THR A 259 -5.20 6.43 11.39
N ASP A 260 -6.36 6.65 12.02
CA ASP A 260 -6.46 7.12 13.40
C ASP A 260 -5.82 6.14 14.40
N PHE A 261 -5.84 4.83 14.12
CA PHE A 261 -5.16 3.83 14.95
C PHE A 261 -3.64 3.83 14.75
N LEU A 262 -3.17 4.16 13.55
CA LEU A 262 -1.75 4.18 13.20
C LEU A 262 -0.99 5.38 13.79
N LEU A 263 -1.68 6.51 14.00
CA LEU A 263 -1.15 7.78 14.47
C LEU A 263 -1.07 7.84 16.01
#